data_AF-A0A9J5WQ93-F1
#
_entry.id   AF-A0A9J5WQ93-F1
#
_cell.length_a   1.000
_cell.length_b   1.000
_cell.length_c   1.000
_cell.angle_alpha   90.00
_cell.angle_beta   90.00
_cell.angle_gamma   90.00
#
_symmetry.space_group_name_H-M   'P 1'
#
loop_
_entity.id
_entity.type
_entity.pdbx_description
1 polymer ?
#
loop_
_entity_poly.entity_id
_entity_poly.type
_entity_poly.pdbx_seq_one_letter_code
_entity_poly.pdbx_strand_id
1 'polypeptide(L)'
;MEDIIVVPVDCNGEWVESNNRYIWRWKSKELPATIVMIVHRDIAYGDFANKIITCCKLNCELEDIAAPFKINDQLSLSTYLEDEPRGVLRIYMVEKLVENHNLCDDQQVLSDECGKDEYEY
;
A
#
# COMPACT_ATOMS: atom_id res chain seq x y z
N MET A 1 -28.04 17.97 -8.91
CA MET A 1 -26.62 18.38 -8.79
C MET A 1 -25.87 17.07 -8.70
N GLU A 2 -24.94 16.79 -9.61
CA GLU A 2 -24.31 15.46 -9.66
C GLU A 2 -23.58 15.21 -8.33
N ASP A 3 -23.95 14.14 -7.62
CA ASP A 3 -23.26 13.66 -6.40
C ASP A 3 -21.91 13.00 -6.73
N ILE A 4 -21.32 13.41 -7.84
CA ILE A 4 -20.13 12.83 -8.44
C ILE A 4 -19.05 13.91 -8.47
N ILE A 5 -17.89 13.56 -7.92
CA ILE A 5 -16.72 14.42 -7.85
C ILE A 5 -15.62 13.81 -8.70
N VAL A 6 -14.99 14.66 -9.51
CA VAL A 6 -13.81 14.30 -10.31
C VAL A 6 -12.56 14.66 -9.51
N VAL A 7 -11.76 13.64 -9.21
CA VAL A 7 -10.53 13.77 -8.43
C VAL A 7 -9.35 13.44 -9.34
N PRO A 8 -8.50 14.44 -9.68
CA PRO A 8 -7.24 14.18 -10.35
C PRO A 8 -6.25 13.54 -9.36
N VAL A 9 -5.83 12.31 -9.64
CA VAL A 9 -4.88 11.55 -8.80
C VAL A 9 -3.56 11.41 -9.53
N ASP A 10 -2.47 11.75 -8.86
CA ASP A 10 -1.12 11.55 -9.36
C ASP A 10 -0.45 10.47 -8.51
N CYS A 11 0.00 9.41 -9.17
CA CYS A 11 0.68 8.25 -8.58
C CYS A 11 2.01 7.95 -9.28
N ASN A 12 2.62 8.95 -9.92
CA ASN A 12 3.85 8.79 -10.69
C ASN A 12 5.10 8.60 -9.83
N GLY A 13 5.14 7.50 -9.07
CA GLY A 13 6.30 7.08 -8.30
C GLY A 13 6.64 5.62 -8.55
N GLU A 14 7.77 5.19 -8.01
CA GLU A 14 8.21 3.80 -7.99
C GLU A 14 8.81 3.45 -6.64
N TRP A 15 8.72 2.18 -6.29
CA TRP A 15 9.49 1.62 -5.20
C TRP A 15 10.94 1.44 -5.64
N VAL A 16 11.86 2.08 -4.93
CA VAL A 16 13.30 1.93 -5.11
C VAL A 16 13.85 1.19 -3.90
N GLU A 17 14.47 0.04 -4.14
CA GLU A 17 15.17 -0.70 -3.09
C GLU A 17 16.46 0.03 -2.70
N SER A 18 16.67 0.24 -1.40
CA SER A 18 17.84 0.90 -0.85
C SER A 18 18.11 0.39 0.57
N ASN A 19 19.26 -0.25 0.82
CA ASN A 19 19.68 -0.71 2.15
C ASN A 19 18.61 -1.55 2.88
N ASN A 20 18.12 -2.64 2.25
CA ASN A 20 17.08 -3.54 2.77
C ASN A 20 15.73 -2.88 3.06
N ARG A 21 15.43 -1.76 2.40
CA ARG A 21 14.19 -1.00 2.55
C ARG A 21 13.67 -0.58 1.19
N TYR A 22 12.35 -0.55 1.02
CA TYR A 22 11.72 0.01 -0.17
C TYR A 22 11.31 1.45 0.07
N ILE A 23 11.85 2.38 -0.71
CA ILE A 23 11.56 3.81 -0.63
C ILE A 23 10.70 4.21 -1.83
N TRP A 24 9.54 4.82 -1.59
CA TRP A 24 8.74 5.40 -2.66
C TRP A 24 9.41 6.67 -3.18
N ARG A 25 9.79 6.68 -4.47
CA ARG A 25 10.44 7.82 -5.12
C ARG A 25 9.58 8.33 -6.27
N TRP A 26 9.40 9.64 -6.31
CA TRP A 26 8.68 10.29 -7.38
C TRP A 26 9.45 10.33 -8.71
N LYS A 27 8.79 9.99 -9.80
CA LYS A 27 9.33 10.12 -11.16
C LYS A 27 9.13 11.55 -11.65
N SER A 28 10.07 12.42 -11.29
CA SER A 28 10.04 13.85 -11.66
C SER A 28 10.23 14.13 -13.16
N LYS A 29 10.62 13.14 -13.98
CA LYS A 29 11.05 13.35 -15.38
C LYS A 29 10.02 12.94 -16.43
N GLU A 30 8.96 12.24 -16.05
CA GLU A 30 7.86 11.92 -16.95
C GLU A 30 6.70 12.89 -16.70
N LEU A 31 6.00 13.29 -17.76
CA LEU A 31 4.80 14.11 -17.61
C LEU A 31 3.86 13.41 -16.60
N PRO A 32 3.34 14.12 -15.59
CA PRO A 32 2.48 13.51 -14.58
C PRO A 32 1.26 12.91 -15.28
N ALA A 33 1.24 11.58 -15.38
CA ALA A 33 0.10 10.83 -15.85
C ALA A 33 -0.96 10.89 -14.75
N THR A 34 -1.72 11.99 -14.73
CA THR A 34 -2.79 12.18 -13.76
C THR A 34 -3.94 11.26 -14.15
N ILE A 35 -4.31 10.36 -13.25
CA ILE A 35 -5.44 9.47 -13.40
C ILE A 35 -6.68 10.22 -12.94
N VAL A 36 -7.69 10.26 -13.80
CA VAL A 36 -8.98 10.84 -13.44
C VAL A 36 -9.79 9.80 -12.68
N MET A 37 -9.96 10.01 -11.38
CA MET A 37 -10.80 9.17 -10.53
C MET A 37 -12.16 9.85 -10.32
N ILE A 38 -13.24 9.10 -10.50
CA ILE A 38 -14.60 9.60 -10.30
C ILE A 38 -15.14 8.99 -9.02
N VAL A 39 -15.58 9.78 -8.05
CA VAL A 39 -16.10 9.29 -6.75
C VAL A 39 -17.44 9.91 -6.42
N HIS A 40 -18.21 9.24 -5.56
CA HIS A 40 -19.38 9.85 -4.96
C HIS A 40 -18.96 10.81 -3.84
N ARG A 41 -19.75 11.86 -3.62
CA ARG A 41 -19.48 12.85 -2.57
C ARG A 41 -19.48 12.25 -1.16
N ASP A 42 -20.31 11.25 -0.93
CA ASP A 42 -20.49 10.56 0.35
C ASP A 42 -19.62 9.30 0.51
N ILE A 43 -18.62 9.12 -0.36
CA ILE A 43 -17.73 7.95 -0.31
C ILE A 43 -17.04 7.82 1.06
N ALA A 44 -17.06 6.60 1.60
CA ALA A 44 -16.33 6.28 2.82
C ALA A 44 -14.82 6.28 2.56
N TYR A 45 -14.03 6.66 3.56
CA TYR A 45 -12.57 6.74 3.46
C TYR A 45 -11.93 5.42 3.00
N GLY A 46 -12.36 4.29 3.57
CA GLY A 46 -11.86 2.97 3.18
C GLY A 46 -12.11 2.66 1.71
N ASP A 47 -13.32 2.94 1.21
CA ASP A 47 -13.68 2.75 -0.19
C ASP A 47 -12.92 3.71 -1.12
N PHE A 48 -12.74 4.95 -0.69
CA PHE A 48 -11.96 5.96 -1.41
C PHE A 48 -10.50 5.51 -1.60
N ALA A 49 -9.87 5.05 -0.53
CA ALA A 49 -8.49 4.59 -0.57
C ALA A 49 -8.34 3.28 -1.37
N ASN A 50 -9.27 2.33 -1.23
CA ASN A 50 -9.32 1.14 -2.09
C ASN A 50 -9.46 1.49 -3.57
N LYS A 51 -10.23 2.53 -3.88
CA LYS A 51 -10.37 3.03 -5.24
C LYS A 51 -9.07 3.63 -5.77
N ILE A 52 -8.31 4.35 -4.94
CA ILE A 52 -6.97 4.83 -5.29
C ILE A 52 -6.05 3.64 -5.62
N ILE A 53 -5.98 2.62 -4.76
CA ILE A 53 -5.17 1.40 -5.00
C ILE A 53 -5.50 0.82 -6.38
N THR A 54 -6.79 0.63 -6.65
CA THR A 54 -7.28 0.00 -7.88
C THR A 54 -7.02 0.87 -9.11
N CYS A 55 -7.33 2.17 -9.05
CA CYS A 55 -7.15 3.10 -10.16
C CYS A 55 -5.68 3.29 -10.52
N CYS A 56 -4.82 3.37 -9.51
CA CYS A 56 -3.37 3.56 -9.66
C CYS A 56 -2.61 2.24 -9.85
N LYS A 57 -3.30 1.08 -9.85
CA LYS A 57 -2.72 -0.27 -9.94
C LYS A 57 -1.58 -0.49 -8.94
N LEU A 58 -1.77 0.00 -7.72
CA LEU A 58 -0.77 -0.12 -6.66
C LEU A 58 -0.79 -1.55 -6.11
N ASN A 59 0.40 -2.11 -5.88
CA ASN A 59 0.55 -3.42 -5.25
C ASN A 59 0.75 -3.24 -3.73
N CYS A 60 -0.25 -2.67 -3.07
CA CYS A 60 -0.23 -2.39 -1.64
C CYS A 60 -1.62 -2.54 -1.00
N GLU A 61 -1.65 -2.72 0.31
CA GLU A 61 -2.87 -2.72 1.10
C GLU A 61 -3.19 -1.32 1.62
N LEU A 62 -4.40 -1.14 2.17
CA LEU A 62 -4.85 0.14 2.71
C LEU A 62 -3.90 0.69 3.79
N GLU A 63 -3.37 -0.20 4.62
CA GLU A 63 -2.45 0.14 5.72
C GLU A 63 -1.09 0.67 5.23
N ASP A 64 -0.72 0.33 4.00
CA ASP A 64 0.53 0.75 3.36
C ASP A 64 0.43 2.15 2.74
N ILE A 65 -0.80 2.63 2.56
CA ILE A 65 -1.07 3.96 2.01
C ILE A 65 -0.95 4.98 3.13
N ALA A 66 0.20 5.66 3.17
CA ALA A 66 0.23 7.03 3.69
C ALA A 66 -0.40 7.91 2.62
N ALA A 67 -1.73 7.94 2.61
CA ALA A 67 -2.46 8.95 1.87
C ALA A 67 -1.78 10.30 2.16
N PRO A 68 -1.66 11.20 1.15
CA PRO A 68 -0.90 12.43 1.30
C PRO A 68 -1.26 13.07 2.62
N PHE A 69 -0.25 13.56 3.34
CA PHE A 69 -0.18 14.13 4.71
C PHE A 69 -1.42 14.89 5.28
N LYS A 70 -2.48 15.09 4.49
CA LYS A 70 -3.75 15.73 4.82
C LYS A 70 -5.00 14.86 4.80
N ILE A 71 -5.08 13.70 4.12
CA ILE A 71 -6.32 12.89 4.05
C ILE A 71 -6.10 11.51 4.66
N ASN A 72 -6.27 11.38 5.97
CA ASN A 72 -6.04 10.13 6.71
C ASN A 72 -7.28 9.64 7.47
N ASP A 73 -8.40 10.34 7.34
CA ASP A 73 -9.65 10.01 7.99
C ASP A 73 -10.86 10.50 7.16
N GLN A 74 -12.07 10.18 7.62
CA GLN A 74 -13.29 10.60 6.94
C GLN A 74 -13.48 12.12 6.94
N LEU A 75 -13.06 12.83 7.99
CA LEU A 75 -13.29 14.26 8.13
C LEU A 75 -12.45 15.06 7.13
N SER A 76 -11.18 14.69 7.01
CA SER A 76 -10.25 15.24 6.05
C SER A 76 -10.63 14.93 4.61
N LEU A 77 -11.16 13.72 4.34
CA LEU A 77 -11.71 13.37 3.04
C LEU A 77 -12.91 14.25 2.70
N SER A 78 -13.90 14.37 3.58
CA SER A 78 -15.06 15.23 3.36
C SER A 78 -14.64 16.68 3.11
N THR A 79 -13.70 17.20 3.88
CA THR A 79 -13.16 18.56 3.69
C THR A 79 -12.54 18.72 2.29
N TYR A 80 -11.73 17.76 1.84
CA TYR A 80 -11.15 17.77 0.50
C TYR A 80 -12.21 17.64 -0.61
N LEU A 81 -13.25 16.83 -0.39
CA LEU A 81 -14.40 16.65 -1.29
C LEU A 81 -15.39 17.83 -1.25
N GLU A 82 -15.20 18.82 -0.39
CA GLU A 82 -15.96 20.08 -0.41
C GLU A 82 -15.16 21.26 -0.99
N ASP A 83 -13.82 21.23 -0.88
CA ASP A 83 -12.95 22.29 -1.36
C ASP A 83 -12.93 22.40 -2.89
N GLU A 84 -13.09 23.62 -3.42
CA GLU A 84 -13.05 23.93 -4.86
C GLU A 84 -12.26 25.24 -5.08
N PRO A 85 -11.27 25.28 -5.99
CA PRO A 85 -10.87 24.22 -6.91
C PRO A 85 -10.01 23.13 -6.24
N ARG A 86 -10.27 21.86 -6.58
CA ARG A 86 -9.52 20.73 -6.04
C ARG A 86 -8.12 20.66 -6.64
N GLY A 87 -7.12 20.63 -5.77
CA GLY A 87 -5.75 20.29 -6.16
C GLY A 87 -5.60 18.82 -6.56
N VAL A 88 -4.55 18.54 -7.35
CA VAL A 88 -4.14 17.17 -7.69
C VAL A 88 -3.76 16.41 -6.43
N LEU A 89 -4.43 15.27 -6.21
CA LEU A 89 -4.15 14.37 -5.11
C LEU A 89 -2.89 13.56 -5.41
N ARG A 90 -1.77 13.93 -4.79
CA ARG A 90 -0.50 13.20 -4.94
C ARG A 90 -0.42 12.07 -3.92
N ILE A 91 -0.29 10.84 -4.37
CA ILE A 91 -0.23 9.68 -3.49
C ILE A 91 1.22 9.43 -3.05
N TYR A 92 1.38 9.24 -1.74
CA TYR A 92 2.61 8.77 -1.11
C TYR A 92 2.34 7.34 -0.58
N MET A 93 3.35 6.50 -0.54
CA MET A 93 3.25 5.18 0.10
C MET A 93 4.34 5.05 1.17
N VAL A 94 4.01 4.38 2.28
CA VAL A 94 4.94 4.20 3.40
C VAL A 94 5.90 3.06 3.10
N GLU A 95 7.17 3.27 3.44
CA GLU A 95 8.22 2.27 3.44
C GLU A 95 7.74 0.94 4.06
N LYS A 96 7.68 -0.13 3.24
CA LYS A 96 7.67 -1.49 3.78
C LYS A 96 9.10 -1.84 4.18
N LEU A 97 9.28 -2.17 5.46
CA LEU A 97 10.44 -2.96 5.86
C LEU A 97 10.37 -4.28 5.10
N VAL A 98 11.48 -4.69 4.48
CA VAL A 98 11.59 -6.05 4.00
C VAL A 98 11.48 -6.93 5.25
N GLU A 99 10.34 -7.58 5.45
CA GLU A 99 10.32 -8.74 6.31
C GLU A 99 11.31 -9.70 5.68
N ASN A 100 12.51 -9.80 6.28
CA ASN A 100 13.35 -10.95 6.04
C ASN A 100 12.50 -12.14 6.39
N HIS A 101 11.91 -12.79 5.39
CA HIS A 101 11.62 -14.19 5.46
C HIS A 101 12.98 -14.88 5.60
N ASN A 102 13.52 -14.85 6.82
CA ASN A 102 14.36 -15.92 7.29
C ASN A 102 13.51 -17.17 7.07
N LEU A 103 13.86 -17.94 6.04
CA LEU A 103 13.42 -19.31 5.85
C LEU A 103 13.90 -20.10 7.08
N CYS A 104 13.20 -19.94 8.19
CA CYS A 104 13.23 -20.88 9.30
C CYS A 104 12.25 -21.98 8.93
N ASP A 105 12.66 -22.85 7.99
CA ASP A 105 12.13 -24.21 7.94
C ASP A 105 12.73 -24.96 9.14
N ASP A 106 12.26 -24.61 10.33
CA ASP A 106 12.31 -25.52 11.48
C ASP A 106 11.28 -26.61 11.22
N GLN A 107 11.67 -27.62 10.43
CA GLN A 107 11.05 -28.93 10.57
C GLN A 107 11.90 -29.75 11.55
N GLN A 108 11.51 -29.64 12.82
CA GLN A 108 11.77 -30.64 13.84
C GLN A 108 11.50 -32.05 13.29
N VAL A 109 12.53 -32.90 13.29
CA VAL A 109 12.36 -34.32 13.61
C VAL A 109 13.29 -34.61 14.77
N LEU A 110 12.78 -34.35 15.97
CA LEU A 110 13.40 -34.82 17.21
C LEU A 110 12.98 -36.27 17.44
N SER A 111 14.00 -37.13 17.54
CA SER A 111 14.08 -38.36 18.37
C SER A 111 13.16 -39.53 18.02
N ASP A 112 13.74 -40.60 17.46
CA ASP A 112 13.50 -41.96 17.93
C ASP A 112 14.68 -42.87 17.54
N GLU A 113 15.80 -42.78 18.27
CA GLU A 113 16.72 -43.90 18.38
C GLU A 113 16.87 -44.25 19.87
N CYS A 114 15.86 -44.99 20.32
CA CYS A 114 15.86 -45.78 21.53
C CYS A 114 16.98 -46.82 21.41
N GLY A 115 18.03 -46.66 22.20
CA GLY A 115 19.01 -47.72 22.43
C GLY A 115 18.31 -48.96 22.99
N LYS A 116 18.41 -50.07 22.26
CA LYS A 116 18.29 -51.41 22.81
C LYS A 116 19.43 -52.25 22.24
N ASP A 117 20.28 -52.66 23.17
CA ASP A 117 21.24 -53.73 23.02
C ASP A 117 20.57 -55.08 22.67
N GLU A 118 21.41 -55.98 22.17
CA GLU A 118 21.27 -57.45 22.08
C GLU A 118 20.44 -58.05 20.93
N TYR A 119 21.09 -58.64 19.91
CA TYR A 119 21.43 -60.07 19.77
C TYR A 119 21.90 -60.39 18.32
N GLU A 120 22.68 -61.47 18.19
CA GLU A 120 23.12 -62.18 16.96
C GLU A 120 24.48 -61.78 16.33
N TYR A 121 25.55 -62.48 16.72
CA TYR A 121 26.15 -63.61 15.94
C TYR A 121 27.10 -64.44 16.82
#